data_AF-A0A524MG67-F1
#
_entry.id   AF-A0A524MG67-F1
#
_cell.length_a   1.000
_cell.length_b   1.000
_cell.length_c   1.000
_cell.angle_alpha   90.00
_cell.angle_beta   90.00
_cell.angle_gamma   90.00
#
_symmetry.space_group_name_H-M   'P 1'
#
loop_
_entity.id
_entity.type
_entity.pdbx_description
1 polymer ?
#
loop_
_entity_poly.entity_id
_entity_poly.type
_entity_poly.pdbx_seq_one_letter_code
_entity_poly.pdbx_strand_id
1 'polypeptide(L)'
;MNRPVKGMLKSKGLNVSELDRITLDILVKDRKSLIGIEIEVLEELKKKLRVPTPEEMVRLIEIREQVQSGALSNLGISSAQDFSQARVEEETTASIKLDIIWHFTTSILTNLTRVVESYIRSKQDLLRIKALLKSIYEDTDITLQFLREEILIDLASMRIYEMKIMHPELDATSISTWMHARFSSKDMMAAAKDLENTPSPVFAGIIDKPLDMEGLEFDNYAIAYDVMQRFLKQERMVKLAKEEYAFEAKEKEARAIASKKVGIDVLMYLQNKGATVFRAISRVGTKGLEWTQSDTVKCSNLLSYYIKTNRGRLICTACGAVTTDGQCSQHKKSFIKESNDSENLSIFIMRALFEIKDGLIGAGKGAEPMAWDKAKTTIDREIATLKRQGKLTSKTNVKELLPGEINYVIGPALSVIIGKYFNESLVYAARRADIA
;
A
#
# COMPACT_ATOMS: atom_id res chain seq x y z
N MET A 1 -54.57 31.15 67.60
CA MET A 1 -53.80 29.92 67.95
C MET A 1 -53.95 29.46 69.42
N ASN A 2 -54.86 30.01 70.25
CA ASN A 2 -54.72 29.94 71.73
C ASN A 2 -55.52 28.87 72.50
N ARG A 3 -56.25 27.95 71.84
CA ARG A 3 -57.09 26.94 72.54
C ARG A 3 -56.59 25.48 72.47
N PRO A 4 -55.99 24.97 71.37
CA PRO A 4 -55.54 23.57 71.31
C PRO A 4 -54.31 23.30 72.19
N VAL A 5 -53.37 24.25 72.23
CA VAL A 5 -52.06 24.09 72.88
C VAL A 5 -52.18 24.08 74.41
N LYS A 6 -53.06 24.92 74.98
CA LYS A 6 -53.28 24.98 76.43
C LYS A 6 -53.88 23.70 77.02
N GLY A 7 -54.69 22.96 76.24
CA GLY A 7 -55.27 21.68 76.65
C GLY A 7 -54.27 20.53 76.71
N MET A 8 -53.37 20.44 75.70
CA MET A 8 -52.33 19.41 75.65
C MET A 8 -51.24 19.60 76.71
N LEU A 9 -50.94 20.84 77.11
CA LEU A 9 -49.93 21.13 78.15
C LEU A 9 -50.39 20.71 79.55
N LYS A 10 -51.68 20.94 79.89
CA LYS A 10 -52.27 20.48 81.14
C LYS A 10 -52.26 18.95 81.26
N SER A 11 -52.48 18.21 80.17
CA SER A 11 -52.42 16.74 80.18
C SER A 11 -51.01 16.17 80.43
N LYS A 12 -49.96 16.98 80.28
CA LYS A 12 -48.56 16.62 80.55
C LYS A 12 -48.01 17.23 81.85
N GLY A 13 -48.84 17.89 82.66
CA GLY A 13 -48.44 18.49 83.93
C GLY A 13 -47.68 19.83 83.83
N LEU A 14 -47.66 20.46 82.65
CA LEU A 14 -46.89 21.69 82.39
C LEU A 14 -47.78 22.94 82.48
N ASN A 15 -47.25 24.00 83.10
CA ASN A 15 -47.96 25.26 83.28
C ASN A 15 -47.83 26.16 82.06
N VAL A 16 -48.88 26.89 81.70
CA VAL A 16 -48.91 27.77 80.50
C VAL A 16 -47.84 28.87 80.57
N SER A 17 -47.46 29.30 81.78
CA SER A 17 -46.38 30.27 82.03
C SER A 17 -44.97 29.72 81.75
N GLU A 18 -44.80 28.41 81.52
CA GLU A 18 -43.51 27.81 81.17
C GLU A 18 -43.22 27.91 79.66
N LEU A 19 -44.23 28.18 78.84
CA LEU A 19 -44.05 28.47 77.42
C LEU A 19 -43.32 29.79 77.17
N ASP A 20 -43.53 30.79 78.03
CA ASP A 20 -42.89 32.10 77.93
C ASP A 20 -41.37 32.02 78.22
N ARG A 21 -40.89 30.89 78.76
CA ARG A 21 -39.46 30.60 78.95
C ARG A 21 -38.78 30.04 77.69
N ILE A 22 -39.56 29.67 76.67
CA ILE A 22 -39.04 29.11 75.42
C ILE A 22 -38.62 30.24 74.48
N THR A 23 -37.38 30.71 74.62
CA THR A 23 -36.74 31.68 73.71
C THR A 23 -35.61 31.03 72.92
N LEU A 24 -35.11 31.72 71.89
CA LEU A 24 -33.95 31.29 71.09
C LEU A 24 -32.68 31.10 71.95
N ASP A 25 -32.65 31.67 73.16
CA ASP A 25 -31.56 31.56 74.11
C ASP A 25 -31.34 30.13 74.64
N ILE A 26 -32.35 29.25 74.54
CA ILE A 26 -32.21 27.82 74.86
C ILE A 26 -31.13 27.15 74.01
N LEU A 27 -30.90 27.64 72.78
CA LEU A 27 -29.91 27.09 71.87
C LEU A 27 -28.48 27.61 72.14
N VAL A 28 -28.34 28.61 73.00
CA VAL A 28 -27.06 29.27 73.36
C VAL A 28 -26.59 28.86 74.76
N LYS A 29 -27.52 28.56 75.66
CA LYS A 29 -27.24 28.18 77.05
C LYS A 29 -26.59 26.79 77.17
N ASP A 30 -25.67 26.63 78.13
CA ASP A 30 -25.08 25.33 78.45
C ASP A 30 -26.17 24.39 79.00
N ARG A 31 -26.13 23.11 78.60
CA ARG A 31 -27.17 22.11 78.87
C ARG A 31 -27.47 21.96 80.36
N LYS A 32 -26.48 22.21 81.22
CA LYS A 32 -26.60 22.15 82.69
C LYS A 32 -27.44 23.28 83.29
N SER A 33 -27.64 24.37 82.55
CA SER A 33 -28.40 25.54 82.98
C SER A 33 -29.85 25.55 82.51
N LEU A 34 -30.24 24.60 81.65
CA LEU A 34 -31.61 24.44 81.15
C LEU A 34 -32.48 23.72 82.18
N ILE A 35 -33.74 24.16 82.34
CA ILE A 35 -34.65 23.60 83.36
C ILE A 35 -35.92 23.03 82.71
N GLY A 36 -36.25 21.78 83.04
CA GLY A 36 -37.54 21.16 82.73
C GLY A 36 -37.90 21.16 81.25
N ILE A 37 -38.89 21.99 80.88
CA ILE A 37 -39.48 22.05 79.53
C ILE A 37 -38.46 22.43 78.43
N GLU A 38 -37.42 23.19 78.77
CA GLU A 38 -36.38 23.61 77.81
C GLU A 38 -35.55 22.43 77.30
N ILE A 39 -35.30 21.43 78.17
CA ILE A 39 -34.55 20.21 77.81
C ILE A 39 -35.40 19.32 76.91
N GLU A 40 -36.68 19.14 77.24
CA GLU A 40 -37.60 18.32 76.43
C GLU A 40 -37.79 18.92 75.04
N VAL A 41 -37.91 20.25 74.94
CA VAL A 41 -38.03 20.95 73.66
C VAL A 41 -36.75 20.82 72.84
N LEU A 42 -35.57 20.96 73.46
CA LEU A 42 -34.28 20.81 72.78
C LEU A 42 -34.07 19.37 72.25
N GLU A 43 -34.38 18.35 73.06
CA GLU A 43 -34.30 16.93 72.67
C GLU A 43 -35.26 16.61 71.53
N GLU A 44 -36.48 17.14 71.57
CA GLU A 44 -37.46 16.89 70.51
C GLU A 44 -37.16 17.67 69.22
N LEU A 45 -36.56 18.86 69.33
CA LEU A 45 -36.01 19.60 68.18
C LEU A 45 -34.88 18.82 67.51
N LYS A 46 -33.95 18.22 68.27
CA LYS A 46 -32.85 17.40 67.73
C LYS A 46 -33.33 16.18 66.94
N LYS A 47 -34.48 15.60 67.29
CA LYS A 47 -35.05 14.47 66.54
C LYS A 47 -35.65 14.89 65.19
N LYS A 48 -36.06 16.15 65.05
CA LYS A 48 -36.75 16.64 63.83
C LYS A 48 -35.86 17.47 62.93
N LEU A 49 -34.83 18.11 63.49
CA LEU A 49 -33.96 19.05 62.79
C LEU A 49 -32.53 18.94 63.35
N ARG A 50 -31.54 19.23 62.51
CA ARG A 50 -30.14 19.35 62.94
C ARG A 50 -29.99 20.67 63.72
N VAL A 51 -29.89 20.59 65.04
CA VAL A 51 -29.74 21.76 65.90
C VAL A 51 -28.29 22.27 65.81
N PRO A 52 -28.05 23.56 65.48
CA PRO A 52 -26.70 24.14 65.41
C PRO A 52 -26.00 24.10 66.77
N THR A 53 -24.66 24.15 66.76
CA THR A 53 -23.89 24.21 68.00
C THR A 53 -24.07 25.58 68.70
N PRO A 54 -23.90 25.67 70.04
CA PRO A 54 -24.04 26.95 70.75
C PRO A 54 -23.14 28.06 70.20
N GLU A 55 -21.91 27.73 69.79
CA GLU A 55 -20.96 28.67 69.17
C GLU A 55 -21.46 29.20 67.81
N GLU A 56 -22.05 28.34 66.99
CA GLU A 56 -22.67 28.75 65.72
C GLU A 56 -23.91 29.62 65.96
N MET A 57 -24.70 29.34 67.00
CA MET A 57 -25.88 30.16 67.34
C MET A 57 -25.49 31.55 67.84
N VAL A 58 -24.43 31.67 68.64
CA VAL A 58 -23.88 32.97 69.05
C VAL A 58 -23.46 33.78 67.82
N ARG A 59 -22.69 33.18 66.91
CA ARG A 59 -22.29 33.84 65.66
C ARG A 59 -23.49 34.26 64.81
N LEU A 60 -24.52 33.44 64.71
CA LEU A 60 -25.73 33.76 63.95
C LEU A 60 -26.54 34.88 64.58
N ILE A 61 -26.57 34.97 65.91
CA ILE A 61 -27.22 36.08 66.64
C ILE A 61 -26.41 37.37 66.44
N GLU A 62 -25.08 37.32 66.54
CA GLU A 62 -24.20 38.46 66.27
C GLU A 62 -24.34 38.96 64.82
N ILE A 63 -24.36 38.06 63.83
CA ILE A 63 -24.59 38.40 62.42
C ILE A 63 -25.98 39.03 62.25
N ARG A 64 -27.01 38.49 62.92
CA ARG A 64 -28.36 39.06 62.90
C ARG A 64 -28.40 40.46 63.51
N GLU A 65 -27.71 40.68 64.62
CA GLU A 65 -27.59 42.01 65.24
C GLU A 65 -26.80 42.99 64.37
N GLN A 66 -25.76 42.55 63.67
CA GLN A 66 -25.03 43.35 62.68
C GLN A 66 -25.89 43.74 61.47
N VAL A 67 -26.77 42.84 61.02
CA VAL A 67 -27.77 43.13 59.97
C VAL A 67 -28.83 44.10 60.49
N GLN A 68 -29.35 43.91 61.71
CA GLN A 68 -30.40 44.76 62.30
C GLN A 68 -29.90 46.15 62.72
N SER A 69 -28.64 46.29 63.12
CA SER A 69 -28.00 47.56 63.46
C SER A 69 -27.59 48.38 62.23
N GLY A 70 -27.81 47.87 61.02
CA GLY A 70 -27.55 48.59 59.78
C GLY A 70 -26.07 48.67 59.39
N ALA A 71 -25.18 47.86 59.97
CA ALA A 71 -23.76 47.83 59.61
C ALA A 71 -23.53 47.44 58.13
N LEU A 72 -24.50 46.75 57.52
CA LEU A 72 -24.51 46.32 56.11
C LEU A 72 -25.29 47.27 55.19
N SER A 73 -25.84 48.37 55.71
CA SER A 73 -26.56 49.39 54.91
C SER A 73 -25.66 50.09 53.90
N ASN A 74 -24.35 50.20 54.18
CA ASN A 74 -23.35 50.71 53.24
C ASN A 74 -23.14 49.82 51.99
N LEU A 75 -23.64 48.58 52.02
CA LEU A 75 -23.67 47.65 50.88
C LEU A 75 -25.05 47.57 50.20
N GLY A 76 -26.02 48.41 50.62
CA GLY A 76 -27.35 48.48 50.01
C GLY A 76 -28.32 47.37 50.42
N ILE A 77 -28.00 46.58 51.44
CA ILE A 77 -28.81 45.43 51.89
C ILE A 77 -29.46 45.78 53.22
N SER A 78 -30.80 45.85 53.24
CA SER A 78 -31.57 46.38 54.38
C SER A 78 -32.31 45.32 55.20
N SER A 79 -32.39 44.07 54.72
CA SER A 79 -33.08 42.99 55.43
C SER A 79 -32.54 41.59 55.13
N ALA A 80 -32.88 40.61 55.98
CA ALA A 80 -32.58 39.19 55.72
C ALA A 80 -33.34 38.64 54.50
N GLN A 81 -34.49 39.25 54.14
CA GLN A 81 -35.19 38.94 52.90
C GLN A 81 -34.38 39.42 51.69
N ASP A 82 -33.78 40.60 51.76
CA ASP A 82 -32.92 41.16 50.71
C ASP A 82 -31.70 40.24 50.46
N PHE A 83 -31.11 39.68 51.52
CA PHE A 83 -30.03 38.68 51.38
C PHE A 83 -30.49 37.40 50.68
N SER A 84 -31.67 36.89 51.06
CA SER A 84 -32.22 35.70 50.40
C SER A 84 -32.56 35.96 48.93
N GLN A 85 -33.04 37.16 48.62
CA GLN A 85 -33.38 37.59 47.28
C GLN A 85 -32.12 37.80 46.43
N ALA A 86 -31.12 38.51 46.94
CA ALA A 86 -29.82 38.71 46.27
C ALA A 86 -29.13 37.37 45.98
N ARG A 87 -29.19 36.41 46.91
CA ARG A 87 -28.67 35.06 46.68
C ARG A 87 -29.43 34.32 45.57
N VAL A 88 -30.76 34.41 45.54
CA VAL A 88 -31.56 33.82 44.45
C VAL A 88 -31.27 34.51 43.11
N GLU A 89 -31.06 35.83 43.11
CA GLU A 89 -30.65 36.60 41.92
C GLU A 89 -29.25 36.21 41.42
N GLU A 90 -28.30 35.97 42.33
CA GLU A 90 -26.97 35.45 42.01
C GLU A 90 -27.02 33.99 41.48
N GLU A 91 -27.80 33.12 42.11
CA GLU A 91 -27.99 31.74 41.67
C GLU A 91 -28.67 31.69 40.28
N THR A 92 -29.67 32.54 40.03
CA THR A 92 -30.34 32.64 38.72
C THR A 92 -29.44 33.24 37.65
N THR A 93 -28.67 34.29 37.95
CA THR A 93 -27.67 34.82 36.98
C THR A 93 -26.56 33.83 36.68
N ALA A 94 -26.11 33.03 37.66
CA ALA A 94 -25.17 31.94 37.42
C ALA A 94 -25.77 30.85 36.53
N SER A 95 -27.02 30.45 36.76
CA SER A 95 -27.73 29.48 35.92
C SER A 95 -27.87 29.98 34.48
N ILE A 96 -28.30 31.23 34.28
CA ILE A 96 -28.44 31.83 32.94
C ILE A 96 -27.09 31.86 32.22
N LYS A 97 -25.99 32.20 32.92
CA LYS A 97 -24.65 32.17 32.33
C LYS A 97 -24.26 30.75 31.89
N LEU A 98 -24.55 29.74 32.70
CA LEU A 98 -24.28 28.35 32.36
C LEU A 98 -25.12 27.88 31.17
N ASP A 99 -26.41 28.24 31.12
CA ASP A 99 -27.30 27.90 30.00
C ASP A 99 -26.83 28.58 28.71
N ILE A 100 -26.47 29.86 28.76
CA ILE A 100 -25.89 30.58 27.61
C ILE A 100 -24.62 29.87 27.13
N ILE A 101 -23.67 29.60 28.03
CA ILE A 101 -22.43 28.89 27.67
C ILE A 101 -22.76 27.51 27.09
N TRP A 102 -23.66 26.76 27.71
CA TRP A 102 -24.05 25.43 27.27
C TRP A 102 -24.68 25.45 25.88
N HIS A 103 -25.64 26.33 25.62
CA HIS A 103 -26.33 26.41 24.33
C HIS A 103 -25.41 26.87 23.20
N PHE A 104 -24.60 27.91 23.43
CA PHE A 104 -23.64 28.37 22.41
C PHE A 104 -22.54 27.33 22.16
N THR A 105 -21.97 26.76 23.22
CA THR A 105 -20.87 25.78 23.08
C THR A 105 -21.38 24.50 22.44
N THR A 106 -22.54 23.98 22.86
CA THR A 106 -23.10 22.74 22.30
C THR A 106 -23.45 22.90 20.83
N SER A 107 -24.04 24.03 20.43
CA SER A 107 -24.36 24.29 19.02
C SER A 107 -23.10 24.34 18.15
N ILE A 108 -22.05 25.05 18.61
CA ILE A 108 -20.78 25.14 17.91
C ILE A 108 -20.10 23.77 17.82
N LEU A 109 -20.01 23.06 18.94
CA LEU A 109 -19.39 21.73 18.99
C LEU A 109 -20.15 20.72 18.13
N THR A 110 -21.48 20.74 18.13
CA THR A 110 -22.29 19.85 17.30
C THR A 110 -22.00 20.06 15.81
N ASN A 111 -21.98 21.31 15.34
CA ASN A 111 -21.66 21.62 13.95
C ASN A 111 -20.22 21.24 13.60
N LEU A 112 -19.27 21.52 14.50
CA LEU A 112 -17.87 21.11 14.33
C LEU A 112 -17.75 19.59 14.21
N THR A 113 -18.44 18.83 15.07
CA THR A 113 -18.48 17.37 15.03
C THR A 113 -19.06 16.88 13.70
N ARG A 114 -20.16 17.46 13.20
CA ARG A 114 -20.74 17.10 11.90
C ARG A 114 -19.76 17.30 10.75
N VAL A 115 -19.03 18.41 10.73
CA VAL A 115 -18.01 18.71 9.71
C VAL A 115 -16.88 17.69 9.77
N VAL A 116 -16.35 17.42 10.98
CA VAL A 116 -15.27 16.44 11.18
C VAL A 116 -15.71 15.04 10.77
N GLU A 117 -16.93 14.63 11.14
CA GLU A 117 -17.49 13.34 10.76
C GLU A 117 -17.67 13.22 9.24
N SER A 118 -18.23 14.24 8.60
CA SER A 118 -18.40 14.29 7.14
C SER A 118 -17.06 14.16 6.42
N TYR A 119 -16.02 14.80 6.93
CA TYR A 119 -14.66 14.71 6.41
C TYR A 119 -14.06 13.30 6.56
N ILE A 120 -14.17 12.71 7.76
CA ILE A 120 -13.64 11.35 8.02
C ILE A 120 -14.36 10.33 7.13
N ARG A 121 -15.70 10.41 7.03
CA ARG A 121 -16.49 9.53 6.17
C ARG A 121 -16.10 9.68 4.70
N SER A 122 -16.00 10.91 4.18
CA SER A 122 -15.58 11.16 2.80
C SER A 122 -14.20 10.57 2.50
N LYS A 123 -13.26 10.66 3.45
CA LYS A 123 -11.92 10.05 3.33
C LYS A 123 -11.98 8.52 3.30
N GLN A 124 -12.80 7.91 4.15
CA GLN A 124 -12.99 6.46 4.16
C GLN A 124 -13.64 5.96 2.87
N ASP A 125 -14.63 6.68 2.35
CA ASP A 125 -15.28 6.35 1.08
C ASP A 125 -14.29 6.40 -0.07
N LEU A 126 -13.45 7.43 -0.17
CA LEU A 126 -12.40 7.49 -1.19
C LEU A 126 -11.49 6.25 -1.15
N LEU A 127 -11.09 5.79 0.03
CA LEU A 127 -10.28 4.59 0.17
C LEU A 127 -11.02 3.33 -0.30
N ARG A 128 -12.31 3.21 0.05
CA ARG A 128 -13.17 2.10 -0.38
C ARG A 128 -13.39 2.11 -1.90
N ILE A 129 -13.66 3.27 -2.47
CA ILE A 129 -13.79 3.48 -3.91
C ILE A 129 -12.49 3.06 -4.61
N LYS A 130 -11.33 3.52 -4.13
CA LYS A 130 -10.03 3.11 -4.68
C LYS A 130 -9.76 1.61 -4.58
N ALA A 131 -10.17 0.97 -3.49
CA ALA A 131 -10.09 -0.49 -3.37
C ALA A 131 -11.01 -1.20 -4.38
N LEU A 132 -12.22 -0.67 -4.61
CA LEU A 132 -13.14 -1.18 -5.63
C LEU A 132 -12.60 -0.99 -7.04
N LEU A 133 -11.93 0.13 -7.35
CA LEU A 133 -11.35 0.35 -8.69
C LEU A 133 -10.36 -0.74 -9.09
N LYS A 134 -9.62 -1.31 -8.12
CA LYS A 134 -8.76 -2.46 -8.38
C LYS A 134 -9.56 -3.65 -8.91
N SER A 135 -10.68 -3.97 -8.25
CA SER A 135 -11.61 -5.01 -8.69
C SER A 135 -12.29 -4.66 -10.02
N ILE A 136 -12.61 -3.39 -10.29
CA ILE A 136 -13.25 -2.97 -11.54
C ILE A 136 -12.31 -3.18 -12.73
N TYR A 137 -11.03 -2.85 -12.59
CA TYR A 137 -10.13 -2.82 -13.74
C TYR A 137 -9.14 -3.99 -13.82
N GLU A 138 -9.14 -4.94 -12.88
CA GLU A 138 -8.36 -6.18 -12.96
C GLU A 138 -9.25 -7.34 -13.42
N ASP A 139 -9.00 -7.86 -14.63
CA ASP A 139 -9.58 -9.10 -15.17
C ASP A 139 -11.12 -9.19 -15.19
N THR A 140 -11.82 -8.06 -15.28
CA THR A 140 -13.29 -8.02 -15.37
C THR A 140 -13.81 -7.84 -16.79
N ASP A 141 -14.86 -8.59 -17.13
CA ASP A 141 -15.67 -8.36 -18.34
C ASP A 141 -16.20 -6.90 -18.40
N ILE A 142 -16.20 -6.31 -19.59
CA ILE A 142 -16.58 -4.91 -19.83
C ILE A 142 -17.98 -4.59 -19.26
N THR A 143 -18.93 -5.52 -19.37
CA THR A 143 -20.30 -5.34 -18.85
C THR A 143 -20.31 -5.24 -17.34
N LEU A 144 -19.50 -6.06 -16.66
CA LEU A 144 -19.33 -6.01 -15.22
C LEU A 144 -18.58 -4.77 -14.76
N GLN A 145 -17.68 -4.22 -15.58
CA GLN A 145 -17.03 -2.95 -15.29
C GLN A 145 -18.05 -1.82 -15.24
N PHE A 146 -18.93 -1.71 -16.25
CA PHE A 146 -19.97 -0.68 -16.28
C PHE A 146 -20.93 -0.79 -15.10
N LEU A 147 -21.42 -1.98 -14.78
CA LEU A 147 -22.29 -2.19 -13.60
C LEU A 147 -21.61 -1.78 -12.30
N ARG A 148 -20.31 -2.04 -12.15
CA ARG A 148 -19.57 -1.65 -10.95
C ARG A 148 -19.28 -0.14 -10.91
N GLU A 149 -19.03 0.50 -12.05
CA GLU A 149 -18.95 1.96 -12.13
C GLU A 149 -20.30 2.61 -11.76
N GLU A 150 -21.41 2.02 -12.20
CA GLU A 150 -22.77 2.46 -11.84
C GLU A 150 -23.03 2.39 -10.34
N ILE A 151 -22.63 1.30 -9.66
CA ILE A 151 -22.69 1.19 -8.20
C ILE A 151 -21.93 2.32 -7.51
N LEU A 152 -20.78 2.75 -8.06
CA LEU A 152 -20.03 3.88 -7.49
C LEU A 152 -20.78 5.20 -7.66
N ILE A 153 -21.51 5.38 -8.76
CA ILE A 153 -22.35 6.56 -8.99
C ILE A 153 -23.53 6.57 -8.00
N ASP A 154 -24.18 5.42 -7.77
CA ASP A 154 -25.25 5.30 -6.78
C ASP A 154 -24.75 5.63 -5.37
N LEU A 155 -23.57 5.13 -4.99
CA LEU A 155 -22.93 5.46 -3.71
C LEU A 155 -22.62 6.97 -3.60
N ALA A 156 -22.21 7.61 -4.70
CA ALA A 156 -21.99 9.05 -4.72
C ALA A 156 -23.30 9.82 -4.52
N SER A 157 -24.39 9.39 -5.17
CA SER A 157 -25.72 9.97 -5.00
C SER A 157 -26.19 9.88 -3.55
N MET A 158 -26.09 8.70 -2.93
CA MET A 158 -26.41 8.52 -1.51
C MET A 158 -25.60 9.44 -0.61
N ARG A 159 -24.30 9.64 -0.91
CA ARG A 159 -23.44 10.52 -0.12
C ARG A 159 -23.80 12.00 -0.30
N ILE A 160 -24.14 12.44 -1.51
CA ILE A 160 -24.61 13.80 -1.79
C ILE A 160 -25.90 14.08 -1.00
N TYR A 161 -26.84 13.14 -1.02
CA TYR A 161 -28.08 13.23 -0.25
C TYR A 161 -27.82 13.30 1.27
N GLU A 162 -26.93 12.45 1.79
CA GLU A 162 -26.53 12.48 3.21
C GLU A 162 -25.89 13.82 3.59
N MET A 163 -25.02 14.36 2.74
CA MET A 163 -24.41 15.68 2.96
C MET A 163 -25.45 16.79 3.04
N LYS A 164 -26.49 16.72 2.20
CA LYS A 164 -27.60 17.70 2.25
C LYS A 164 -28.42 17.58 3.53
N ILE A 165 -28.66 16.38 4.05
CA ILE A 165 -29.35 16.19 5.33
C ILE A 165 -28.51 16.74 6.49
N MET A 166 -27.20 16.48 6.48
CA MET A 166 -26.30 16.87 7.57
C MET A 166 -25.97 18.36 7.58
N HIS A 167 -25.97 18.98 6.39
CA HIS A 167 -25.69 20.41 6.16
C HIS A 167 -26.77 21.02 5.25
N PRO A 168 -28.00 21.24 5.77
CA PRO A 168 -29.13 21.73 4.98
C PRO A 168 -28.90 23.10 4.33
N GLU A 169 -28.00 23.90 4.87
CA GLU A 169 -27.62 25.23 4.40
C GLU A 169 -26.81 25.21 3.10
N LEU A 170 -26.20 24.07 2.74
CA LEU A 170 -25.37 23.96 1.53
C LEU A 170 -26.23 23.72 0.29
N ASP A 171 -25.90 24.40 -0.79
CA ASP A 171 -26.49 24.20 -2.12
C ASP A 171 -25.86 23.00 -2.85
N ALA A 172 -26.49 22.59 -3.96
CA ALA A 172 -26.02 21.47 -4.78
C ALA A 172 -24.59 21.72 -5.30
N THR A 173 -24.27 22.97 -5.66
CA THR A 173 -22.95 23.40 -6.13
C THR A 173 -21.88 23.20 -5.05
N SER A 174 -22.12 23.62 -3.81
CA SER A 174 -21.17 23.47 -2.70
C SER A 174 -20.93 22.01 -2.36
N ILE A 175 -21.99 21.19 -2.32
CA ILE A 175 -21.87 19.75 -2.03
C ILE A 175 -21.12 19.04 -3.15
N SER A 176 -21.42 19.35 -4.42
CA SER A 176 -20.74 18.76 -5.58
C SER A 176 -19.27 19.16 -5.62
N THR A 177 -18.97 20.42 -5.33
CA THR A 177 -17.60 20.93 -5.20
C THR A 177 -16.85 20.18 -4.10
N TRP A 178 -17.48 19.95 -2.95
CA TRP A 178 -16.90 19.17 -1.86
C TRP A 178 -16.57 17.74 -2.31
N MET A 179 -17.53 17.06 -2.92
CA MET A 179 -17.34 15.69 -3.42
C MET A 179 -16.21 15.62 -4.45
N HIS A 180 -16.19 16.53 -5.42
CA HIS A 180 -15.16 16.60 -6.44
C HIS A 180 -13.78 16.92 -5.85
N ALA A 181 -13.71 17.85 -4.89
CA ALA A 181 -12.47 18.19 -4.18
C ALA A 181 -11.91 16.97 -3.43
N ARG A 182 -12.77 16.17 -2.80
CA ARG A 182 -12.36 14.96 -2.09
C ARG A 182 -11.88 13.86 -3.04
N PHE A 183 -12.63 13.58 -4.10
CA PHE A 183 -12.24 12.56 -5.07
C PHE A 183 -10.96 12.93 -5.83
N SER A 184 -10.81 14.19 -6.19
CA SER A 184 -9.66 14.69 -6.97
C SER A 184 -8.46 15.11 -6.11
N SER A 185 -8.57 15.05 -4.78
CA SER A 185 -7.55 15.55 -3.84
C SER A 185 -7.16 17.03 -4.10
N LYS A 186 -8.15 17.85 -4.48
CA LYS A 186 -8.01 19.30 -4.73
C LYS A 186 -8.54 20.09 -3.53
N ASP A 187 -8.13 21.35 -3.42
CA ASP A 187 -8.84 22.31 -2.57
C ASP A 187 -10.21 22.68 -3.19
N MET A 188 -11.09 23.27 -2.38
CA MET A 188 -12.46 23.60 -2.79
C MET A 188 -12.50 24.62 -3.95
N MET A 189 -11.61 25.62 -3.95
CA MET A 189 -11.63 26.65 -4.99
C MET A 189 -11.17 26.09 -6.34
N ALA A 190 -10.12 25.26 -6.33
CA ALA A 190 -9.66 24.57 -7.51
C ALA A 190 -10.71 23.59 -8.05
N ALA A 191 -11.43 22.89 -7.17
CA ALA A 191 -12.49 21.97 -7.55
C ALA A 191 -13.71 22.70 -8.14
N ALA A 192 -14.14 23.82 -7.55
CA ALA A 192 -15.25 24.62 -8.05
C ALA A 192 -14.95 25.13 -9.47
N LYS A 193 -13.76 25.73 -9.63
CA LYS A 193 -13.29 26.22 -10.92
C LYS A 193 -13.21 25.09 -11.96
N ASP A 194 -12.83 23.88 -11.54
CA ASP A 194 -12.79 22.72 -12.44
C ASP A 194 -14.19 22.35 -12.93
N LEU A 195 -15.19 22.27 -12.04
CA LEU A 195 -16.58 21.96 -12.40
C LEU A 195 -17.19 23.03 -13.32
N GLU A 196 -16.92 24.31 -13.06
CA GLU A 196 -17.44 25.43 -13.86
C GLU A 196 -16.84 25.51 -15.27
N ASN A 197 -15.55 25.17 -15.41
CA ASN A 197 -14.82 25.43 -16.66
C ASN A 197 -14.62 24.20 -17.54
N THR A 198 -14.94 23.00 -17.05
CA THR A 198 -14.71 21.76 -17.82
C THR A 198 -16.02 21.10 -18.23
N PRO A 199 -16.12 20.58 -19.47
CA PRO A 199 -17.33 19.92 -19.95
C PRO A 199 -17.79 18.78 -19.04
N SER A 200 -19.10 18.72 -18.81
CA SER A 200 -19.72 17.66 -18.02
C SER A 200 -19.71 16.32 -18.78
N PRO A 201 -19.35 15.20 -18.12
CA PRO A 201 -19.55 13.88 -18.69
C PRO A 201 -21.02 13.57 -19.04
N VAL A 202 -22.00 14.24 -18.42
CA VAL A 202 -23.43 14.07 -18.74
C VAL A 202 -23.71 14.43 -20.21
N PHE A 203 -22.98 15.41 -20.76
CA PHE A 203 -23.14 15.88 -22.13
C PHE A 203 -22.11 15.28 -23.11
N ALA A 204 -21.39 14.23 -22.69
CA ALA A 204 -20.35 13.61 -23.50
C ALA A 204 -20.87 13.20 -24.89
N GLY A 205 -20.23 13.72 -25.94
CA GLY A 205 -20.59 13.45 -27.33
C GLY A 205 -21.77 14.27 -27.88
N ILE A 206 -22.34 15.18 -27.09
CA ILE A 206 -23.45 16.05 -27.49
C ILE A 206 -23.00 17.50 -27.56
N ILE A 207 -22.48 18.05 -26.45
CA ILE A 207 -22.06 19.45 -26.36
C ILE A 207 -20.98 19.64 -25.29
N ASP A 208 -20.00 20.49 -25.59
CA ASP A 208 -18.93 20.84 -24.65
C ASP A 208 -19.40 21.98 -23.72
N LYS A 209 -20.22 21.62 -22.71
CA LYS A 209 -20.68 22.54 -21.68
C LYS A 209 -20.54 21.95 -20.28
N PRO A 210 -20.29 22.78 -19.24
CA PRO A 210 -20.37 22.34 -17.85
C PRO A 210 -21.82 22.01 -17.46
N LEU A 211 -22.00 21.26 -16.38
CA LEU A 211 -23.33 20.99 -15.81
C LEU A 211 -23.78 22.21 -15.02
N ASP A 212 -24.90 22.80 -15.42
CA ASP A 212 -25.55 23.84 -14.63
C ASP A 212 -26.27 23.19 -13.44
N MET A 213 -25.79 23.49 -12.23
CA MET A 213 -26.29 22.91 -10.98
C MET A 213 -27.29 23.83 -10.26
N GLU A 214 -27.46 25.09 -10.68
CA GLU A 214 -28.31 26.06 -9.96
C GLU A 214 -29.80 25.69 -10.00
N GLY A 215 -30.23 24.96 -11.06
CA GLY A 215 -31.60 24.52 -11.25
C GLY A 215 -31.86 23.05 -10.92
N LEU A 216 -30.87 22.31 -10.38
CA LEU A 216 -30.99 20.88 -10.13
C LEU A 216 -31.29 20.58 -8.66
N GLU A 217 -32.22 19.65 -8.44
CA GLU A 217 -32.42 19.05 -7.12
C GLU A 217 -31.20 18.18 -6.73
N PHE A 218 -30.93 18.09 -5.43
CA PHE A 218 -29.72 17.44 -4.91
C PHE A 218 -29.72 15.91 -5.04
N ASP A 219 -30.89 15.30 -5.26
CA ASP A 219 -31.06 13.88 -5.56
C ASP A 219 -30.95 13.57 -7.07
N ASN A 220 -30.65 14.58 -7.89
CA ASN A 220 -30.51 14.40 -9.32
C ASN A 220 -29.27 13.54 -9.64
N TYR A 221 -29.51 12.38 -10.26
CA TYR A 221 -28.48 11.44 -10.69
C TYR A 221 -27.40 12.08 -11.57
N ALA A 222 -27.74 13.10 -12.37
CA ALA A 222 -26.79 13.80 -13.23
C ALA A 222 -25.62 14.42 -12.44
N ILE A 223 -25.88 14.90 -11.22
CA ILE A 223 -24.85 15.48 -10.34
C ILE A 223 -23.88 14.38 -9.90
N ALA A 224 -24.42 13.27 -9.39
CA ALA A 224 -23.61 12.14 -8.95
C ALA A 224 -22.80 11.53 -10.10
N TYR A 225 -23.43 11.40 -11.26
CA TYR A 225 -22.80 10.92 -12.48
C TYR A 225 -21.65 11.83 -12.92
N ASP A 226 -21.88 13.15 -12.97
CA ASP A 226 -20.87 14.14 -13.36
C ASP A 226 -19.62 14.04 -12.48
N VAL A 227 -19.79 14.13 -11.16
CA VAL A 227 -18.69 14.11 -10.20
C VAL A 227 -17.94 12.77 -10.21
N MET A 228 -18.66 11.64 -10.21
CA MET A 228 -18.05 10.32 -10.18
C MET A 228 -17.34 9.98 -11.49
N GLN A 229 -17.93 10.30 -12.66
CA GLN A 229 -17.28 10.00 -13.94
C GLN A 229 -16.03 10.84 -14.17
N ARG A 230 -15.98 12.08 -13.69
CA ARG A 230 -14.74 12.89 -13.70
C ARG A 230 -13.62 12.18 -12.94
N PHE A 231 -13.93 11.68 -11.74
CA PHE A 231 -12.98 10.91 -10.94
C PHE A 231 -12.55 9.60 -11.62
N LEU A 232 -13.50 8.81 -12.13
CA LEU A 232 -13.21 7.54 -12.81
C LEU A 232 -12.34 7.75 -14.05
N LYS A 233 -12.61 8.80 -14.84
CA LYS A 233 -11.79 9.16 -16.01
C LYS A 233 -10.36 9.50 -15.60
N GLN A 234 -10.18 10.28 -14.52
CA GLN A 234 -8.84 10.61 -14.01
C GLN A 234 -8.08 9.35 -13.55
N GLU A 235 -8.72 8.46 -12.80
CA GLU A 235 -8.09 7.22 -12.33
C GLU A 235 -7.74 6.27 -13.49
N ARG A 236 -8.58 6.20 -14.54
CA ARG A 236 -8.26 5.47 -15.79
C ARG A 236 -6.99 6.00 -16.45
N MET A 237 -6.87 7.31 -16.58
CA MET A 237 -5.68 7.94 -17.18
C MET A 237 -4.41 7.67 -16.34
N VAL A 238 -4.50 7.75 -15.01
CA VAL A 238 -3.37 7.45 -14.11
C VAL A 238 -2.94 5.99 -14.22
N LYS A 239 -3.89 5.06 -14.37
CA LYS A 239 -3.59 3.63 -14.57
C LYS A 239 -2.86 3.41 -15.89
N LEU A 240 -3.40 3.94 -17.00
CA LEU A 240 -2.79 3.81 -18.33
C LEU A 240 -1.35 4.35 -18.34
N ALA A 241 -1.11 5.52 -17.77
CA ALA A 241 0.23 6.10 -17.70
C ALA A 241 1.23 5.22 -16.93
N LYS A 242 0.78 4.54 -15.86
CA LYS A 242 1.63 3.59 -15.10
C LYS A 242 1.95 2.33 -15.91
N GLU A 243 0.96 1.81 -16.65
CA GLU A 243 1.13 0.62 -17.49
C GLU A 243 2.06 0.90 -18.67
N GLU A 244 1.91 2.05 -19.34
CA GLU A 244 2.81 2.51 -20.40
C GLU A 244 4.25 2.65 -19.88
N TYR A 245 4.45 3.29 -18.74
CA TYR A 245 5.77 3.43 -18.12
C TYR A 245 6.40 2.05 -17.79
N ALA A 246 5.60 1.12 -17.25
CA ALA A 246 6.07 -0.23 -16.94
C ALA A 246 6.44 -1.02 -18.20
N PHE A 247 5.70 -0.82 -19.30
CA PHE A 247 5.99 -1.42 -20.59
C PHE A 247 7.30 -0.87 -21.18
N GLU A 248 7.48 0.45 -21.21
CA GLU A 248 8.71 1.09 -21.67
C GLU A 248 9.95 0.64 -20.87
N ALA A 249 9.81 0.51 -19.56
CA ALA A 249 10.89 0.05 -18.69
C ALA A 249 11.33 -1.39 -19.06
N LYS A 250 10.37 -2.30 -19.25
CA LYS A 250 10.64 -3.68 -19.70
C LYS A 250 11.29 -3.71 -21.08
N GLU A 251 10.84 -2.86 -22.00
CA GLU A 251 11.40 -2.79 -23.34
C GLU A 251 12.85 -2.28 -23.33
N LYS A 252 13.13 -1.25 -22.53
CA LYS A 252 14.50 -0.72 -22.33
C LYS A 252 15.42 -1.78 -21.73
N GLU A 253 14.95 -2.54 -20.74
CA GLU A 253 15.70 -3.65 -20.16
C GLU A 253 15.97 -4.75 -21.19
N ALA A 254 14.97 -5.16 -21.96
CA ALA A 254 15.11 -6.16 -23.02
C ALA A 254 16.11 -5.72 -24.10
N ARG A 255 16.08 -4.44 -24.51
CA ARG A 255 17.04 -3.84 -25.46
C ARG A 255 18.46 -3.81 -24.87
N ALA A 256 18.62 -3.47 -23.59
CA ALA A 256 19.93 -3.47 -22.92
C ALA A 256 20.52 -4.89 -22.76
N ILE A 257 19.68 -5.91 -22.55
CA ILE A 257 20.12 -7.31 -22.55
C ILE A 257 20.50 -7.75 -23.96
N ALA A 258 19.75 -7.33 -24.99
CA ALA A 258 20.04 -7.65 -26.37
C ALA A 258 21.36 -7.03 -26.85
N SER A 259 21.64 -5.77 -26.49
CA SER A 259 22.91 -5.11 -26.84
C SER A 259 24.12 -5.78 -26.20
N LYS A 260 23.99 -6.27 -24.96
CA LYS A 260 25.05 -7.06 -24.26
C LYS A 260 25.31 -8.43 -24.88
N LYS A 261 24.37 -9.00 -25.65
CA LYS A 261 24.56 -10.31 -26.32
C LYS A 261 25.46 -10.18 -27.56
N VAL A 262 25.42 -9.04 -28.26
CA VAL A 262 26.27 -8.76 -29.42
C VAL A 262 27.71 -8.52 -28.95
N GLY A 263 28.50 -9.59 -28.87
CA GLY A 263 29.90 -9.53 -28.40
C GLY A 263 30.34 -10.71 -27.52
N ILE A 264 29.42 -11.61 -27.15
CA ILE A 264 29.82 -12.84 -26.44
C ILE A 264 30.57 -13.74 -27.43
N ASP A 265 31.89 -13.80 -27.30
CA ASP A 265 32.70 -14.83 -27.94
C ASP A 265 32.44 -16.16 -27.22
N VAL A 266 31.60 -16.97 -27.85
CA VAL A 266 31.12 -18.27 -27.37
C VAL A 266 32.29 -19.23 -27.10
N LEU A 267 33.34 -19.15 -27.91
CA LEU A 267 34.48 -20.06 -27.85
C LEU A 267 35.49 -19.64 -26.77
N MET A 268 35.59 -18.34 -26.51
CA MET A 268 36.44 -17.78 -25.44
C MET A 268 36.06 -18.31 -24.05
N TYR A 269 34.79 -18.65 -23.81
CA TYR A 269 34.38 -19.32 -22.56
C TYR A 269 35.12 -20.65 -22.34
N LEU A 270 35.22 -21.48 -23.39
CA LEU A 270 35.86 -22.79 -23.32
C LEU A 270 37.36 -22.66 -23.11
N GLN A 271 37.99 -21.73 -23.82
CA GLN A 271 39.41 -21.41 -23.66
C GLN A 271 39.71 -20.90 -22.24
N ASN A 272 38.91 -19.97 -21.72
CA ASN A 272 39.07 -19.43 -20.37
C ASN A 272 38.89 -20.49 -19.29
N LYS A 273 37.92 -21.40 -19.44
CA LYS A 273 37.75 -22.53 -18.52
C LYS A 273 38.98 -23.44 -18.55
N GLY A 274 39.45 -23.83 -19.73
CA GLY A 274 40.67 -24.61 -19.91
C GLY A 274 41.89 -23.94 -19.26
N ALA A 275 42.13 -22.66 -19.55
CA ALA A 275 43.26 -21.90 -19.02
C ALA A 275 43.19 -21.73 -17.49
N THR A 276 41.99 -21.50 -16.94
CA THR A 276 41.78 -21.41 -15.48
C THR A 276 42.12 -22.74 -14.81
N VAL A 277 41.64 -23.83 -15.38
CA VAL A 277 41.88 -25.18 -14.87
C VAL A 277 43.37 -25.54 -14.99
N PHE A 278 44.02 -25.23 -16.10
CA PHE A 278 45.46 -25.45 -16.28
C PHE A 278 46.31 -24.74 -15.23
N ARG A 279 45.96 -23.50 -14.86
CA ARG A 279 46.67 -22.77 -13.79
C ARG A 279 46.47 -23.39 -12.41
N ALA A 280 45.32 -24.02 -12.17
CA ALA A 280 44.95 -24.59 -10.89
C ALA A 280 45.45 -26.03 -10.71
N ILE A 281 45.59 -26.78 -11.81
CA ILE A 281 45.83 -28.24 -11.78
C ILE A 281 47.09 -28.64 -11.00
N SER A 282 48.15 -27.82 -11.05
CA SER A 282 49.40 -28.04 -10.31
C SER A 282 49.30 -27.85 -8.81
N ARG A 283 48.25 -27.17 -8.33
CA ARG A 283 48.06 -26.89 -6.91
C ARG A 283 47.08 -27.85 -6.24
N VAL A 284 46.05 -28.29 -6.97
CA VAL A 284 44.92 -29.04 -6.37
C VAL A 284 44.66 -30.39 -7.02
N GLY A 285 45.44 -30.77 -8.04
CA GLY A 285 45.17 -31.97 -8.85
C GLY A 285 43.91 -31.81 -9.72
N THR A 286 43.35 -32.94 -10.18
CA THR A 286 42.18 -32.94 -11.08
C THR A 286 40.83 -32.85 -10.37
N LYS A 287 40.76 -33.25 -9.09
CA LYS A 287 39.50 -33.33 -8.33
C LYS A 287 38.89 -31.93 -8.18
N GLY A 288 37.63 -31.79 -8.61
CA GLY A 288 36.89 -30.52 -8.53
C GLY A 288 37.14 -29.54 -9.68
N LEU A 289 38.05 -29.85 -10.60
CA LEU A 289 38.27 -29.07 -11.84
C LEU A 289 37.57 -29.68 -13.06
N GLU A 290 36.91 -30.82 -12.86
CA GLU A 290 36.19 -31.59 -13.87
C GLU A 290 34.99 -30.81 -14.44
N TRP A 291 34.61 -31.19 -15.65
CA TRP A 291 33.42 -30.70 -16.30
C TRP A 291 32.15 -31.13 -15.54
N THR A 292 31.33 -30.16 -15.17
CA THR A 292 30.13 -30.39 -14.36
C THR A 292 28.84 -30.29 -15.19
N GLN A 293 27.71 -30.65 -14.58
CA GLN A 293 26.40 -30.44 -15.19
C GLN A 293 26.10 -28.95 -15.46
N SER A 294 26.59 -28.05 -14.59
CA SER A 294 26.46 -26.60 -14.79
C SER A 294 27.17 -26.14 -16.06
N ASP A 295 28.36 -26.68 -16.33
CA ASP A 295 29.12 -26.40 -17.55
C ASP A 295 28.42 -26.95 -18.79
N THR A 296 27.78 -28.12 -18.68
CA THR A 296 26.98 -28.72 -19.76
C THR A 296 25.82 -27.80 -20.16
N VAL A 297 25.08 -27.26 -19.18
CA VAL A 297 23.97 -26.32 -19.45
C VAL A 297 24.49 -25.03 -20.08
N LYS A 298 25.59 -24.46 -19.56
CA LYS A 298 26.20 -23.25 -20.11
C LYS A 298 26.68 -23.44 -21.54
N CYS A 299 27.41 -24.54 -21.80
CA CYS A 299 27.90 -24.88 -23.13
C CYS A 299 26.76 -25.12 -24.13
N SER A 300 25.66 -25.75 -23.71
CA SER A 300 24.48 -25.98 -24.57
C SER A 300 23.84 -24.66 -24.98
N ASN A 301 23.66 -23.73 -24.04
CA ASN A 301 23.11 -22.40 -24.33
C ASN A 301 24.02 -21.60 -25.26
N LEU A 302 25.33 -21.68 -25.04
CA LEU A 302 26.36 -21.06 -25.85
C LEU A 302 26.39 -21.62 -27.28
N LEU A 303 26.32 -22.94 -27.44
CA LEU A 303 26.19 -23.61 -28.73
C LEU A 303 24.92 -23.16 -29.48
N SER A 304 23.80 -23.08 -28.77
CA SER A 304 22.52 -22.65 -29.35
C SER A 304 22.60 -21.21 -29.87
N TYR A 305 23.26 -20.33 -29.11
CA TYR A 305 23.56 -18.96 -29.52
C TYR A 305 24.52 -18.92 -30.72
N TYR A 306 25.54 -19.78 -30.74
CA TYR A 306 26.49 -19.90 -31.85
C TYR A 306 25.78 -20.27 -33.15
N ILE A 307 24.92 -21.29 -33.17
CA ILE A 307 24.18 -21.67 -34.37
C ILE A 307 23.32 -20.51 -34.85
N LYS A 308 22.55 -19.88 -33.95
CA LYS A 308 21.67 -18.76 -34.28
C LYS A 308 22.41 -17.58 -34.94
N THR A 309 23.64 -17.31 -34.52
CA THR A 309 24.46 -16.18 -35.01
C THR A 309 25.31 -16.52 -36.24
N ASN A 310 25.50 -17.80 -36.54
CA ASN A 310 26.37 -18.26 -37.63
C ASN A 310 25.61 -18.92 -38.81
N ARG A 311 24.27 -18.98 -38.77
CA ARG A 311 23.46 -19.42 -39.93
C ARG A 311 23.76 -18.58 -41.17
N GLY A 312 23.91 -19.23 -42.32
CA GLY A 312 24.14 -18.56 -43.60
C GLY A 312 25.54 -17.97 -43.78
N ARG A 313 26.49 -18.21 -42.86
CA ARG A 313 27.88 -17.75 -43.05
C ARG A 313 28.58 -18.55 -44.13
N LEU A 314 29.44 -17.89 -44.89
CA LEU A 314 30.26 -18.56 -45.89
C LEU A 314 31.36 -19.40 -45.22
N ILE A 315 31.36 -20.69 -45.55
CA ILE A 315 32.32 -21.68 -45.07
C ILE A 315 32.94 -22.45 -46.22
N CYS A 316 34.15 -22.95 -46.01
CA CYS A 316 34.77 -23.92 -46.91
C CYS A 316 34.27 -25.34 -46.60
N THR A 317 33.65 -26.00 -47.56
CA THR A 317 33.12 -27.36 -47.38
C THR A 317 34.18 -28.43 -47.21
N ALA A 318 35.41 -28.16 -47.66
CA ALA A 318 36.55 -29.07 -47.59
C ALA A 318 37.24 -29.07 -46.22
N CYS A 319 37.26 -27.94 -45.49
CA CYS A 319 37.96 -27.85 -44.20
C CYS A 319 37.17 -27.18 -43.06
N GLY A 320 35.95 -26.71 -43.30
CA GLY A 320 35.12 -26.04 -42.28
C GLY A 320 35.60 -24.64 -41.88
N ALA A 321 36.56 -24.05 -42.61
CA ALA A 321 37.03 -22.69 -42.34
C ALA A 321 35.94 -21.66 -42.66
N VAL A 322 35.68 -20.75 -41.72
CA VAL A 322 34.76 -19.61 -41.92
C VAL A 322 35.50 -18.54 -42.71
N THR A 323 34.91 -18.08 -43.82
CA THR A 323 35.54 -17.11 -44.74
C THR A 323 34.78 -15.80 -44.71
N THR A 324 35.47 -14.68 -44.45
CA THR A 324 34.90 -13.33 -44.55
C THR A 324 34.90 -12.81 -45.98
N ASP A 325 35.90 -13.18 -46.78
CA ASP A 325 36.15 -12.59 -48.11
C ASP A 325 35.79 -13.57 -49.25
N GLY A 326 35.07 -14.65 -48.93
CA GLY A 326 34.72 -15.70 -49.89
C GLY A 326 35.91 -16.51 -50.42
N GLN A 327 37.04 -16.54 -49.69
CA GLN A 327 38.21 -17.34 -50.04
C GLN A 327 38.74 -18.11 -48.82
N CYS A 328 39.05 -19.39 -49.02
CA CYS A 328 39.72 -20.23 -48.03
C CYS A 328 41.24 -20.20 -48.25
N SER A 329 42.02 -20.08 -47.17
CA SER A 329 43.49 -20.08 -47.23
C SER A 329 44.09 -21.35 -47.86
N GLN A 330 43.43 -22.50 -47.70
CA GLN A 330 43.89 -23.80 -48.23
C GLN A 330 43.25 -24.17 -49.56
N HIS A 331 41.98 -23.84 -49.75
CA HIS A 331 41.16 -24.36 -50.86
C HIS A 331 40.63 -23.27 -51.82
N LYS A 332 41.06 -22.01 -51.63
CA LYS A 332 40.68 -20.84 -52.43
C LYS A 332 39.14 -20.73 -52.54
N LYS A 333 38.60 -20.46 -53.74
CA LYS A 333 37.16 -20.22 -53.97
C LYS A 333 36.32 -21.48 -54.24
N SER A 334 36.96 -22.61 -54.55
CA SER A 334 36.29 -23.76 -55.20
C SER A 334 35.29 -24.52 -54.30
N PHE A 335 35.31 -24.28 -53.00
CA PHE A 335 34.53 -25.04 -52.01
C PHE A 335 33.74 -24.14 -51.05
N ILE A 336 33.43 -22.91 -51.45
CA ILE A 336 32.75 -21.95 -50.57
C ILE A 336 31.23 -22.06 -50.73
N LYS A 337 30.50 -22.19 -49.62
CA LYS A 337 29.04 -22.14 -49.58
C LYS A 337 28.53 -21.60 -48.25
N GLU A 338 27.25 -21.28 -48.19
CA GLU A 338 26.55 -20.97 -46.94
C GLU A 338 26.43 -22.19 -46.02
N SER A 339 26.73 -22.00 -44.73
CA SER A 339 26.66 -23.05 -43.73
C SER A 339 25.21 -23.38 -43.35
N ASN A 340 24.91 -24.67 -43.31
CA ASN A 340 23.70 -25.19 -42.68
C ASN A 340 23.91 -25.48 -41.18
N ASP A 341 22.83 -25.84 -40.47
CA ASP A 341 22.92 -26.08 -39.02
C ASP A 341 23.86 -27.25 -38.66
N SER A 342 23.82 -28.36 -39.41
CA SER A 342 24.74 -29.50 -39.23
C SER A 342 26.21 -29.11 -39.36
N GLU A 343 26.52 -28.23 -40.30
CA GLU A 343 27.87 -27.73 -40.54
C GLU A 343 28.31 -26.78 -39.43
N ASN A 344 27.42 -25.90 -38.98
CA ASN A 344 27.67 -25.04 -37.83
C ASN A 344 27.89 -25.85 -36.53
N LEU A 345 27.16 -26.95 -36.33
CA LEU A 345 27.41 -27.90 -35.23
C LEU A 345 28.80 -28.53 -35.32
N SER A 346 29.21 -28.93 -36.53
CA SER A 346 30.51 -29.55 -36.77
C SER A 346 31.65 -28.56 -36.55
N ILE A 347 31.50 -27.31 -37.03
CA ILE A 347 32.47 -26.23 -36.82
C ILE A 347 32.57 -25.90 -35.33
N PHE A 348 31.44 -25.84 -34.62
CA PHE A 348 31.43 -25.57 -33.18
C PHE A 348 32.20 -26.65 -32.42
N ILE A 349 31.93 -27.94 -32.66
CA ILE A 349 32.69 -29.02 -31.99
C ILE A 349 34.17 -28.95 -32.34
N MET A 350 34.51 -28.77 -33.61
CA MET A 350 35.90 -28.68 -34.06
C MET A 350 36.66 -27.59 -33.31
N ARG A 351 36.06 -26.39 -33.20
CA ARG A 351 36.65 -25.26 -32.48
C ARG A 351 36.62 -25.44 -30.96
N ALA A 352 35.50 -25.91 -30.40
CA ALA A 352 35.36 -26.14 -28.97
C ALA A 352 36.45 -27.06 -28.42
N LEU A 353 36.73 -28.17 -29.11
CA LEU A 353 37.76 -29.12 -28.69
C LEU A 353 39.17 -28.55 -28.88
N PHE A 354 39.38 -27.74 -29.92
CA PHE A 354 40.63 -26.99 -30.10
C PHE A 354 40.87 -26.01 -28.94
N GLU A 355 39.88 -25.17 -28.59
CA GLU A 355 39.99 -24.20 -27.50
C GLU A 355 40.23 -24.87 -26.14
N ILE A 356 39.59 -26.01 -25.89
CA ILE A 356 39.82 -26.80 -24.68
C ILE A 356 41.27 -27.28 -24.63
N LYS A 357 41.76 -27.85 -25.74
CA LYS A 357 43.12 -28.38 -25.83
C LYS A 357 44.15 -27.26 -25.71
N ASP A 358 43.92 -26.13 -26.37
CA ASP A 358 44.78 -24.94 -26.32
C ASP A 358 44.83 -24.36 -24.91
N GLY A 359 43.68 -24.22 -24.25
CA GLY A 359 43.57 -23.74 -22.87
C GLY A 359 44.22 -24.68 -21.85
N LEU A 360 44.12 -26.00 -22.03
CA LEU A 360 44.64 -27.01 -21.09
C LEU A 360 46.11 -27.40 -21.30
N ILE A 361 46.67 -27.22 -22.50
CA ILE A 361 48.05 -27.63 -22.84
C ILE A 361 48.97 -26.41 -23.04
N GLY A 362 48.37 -25.24 -23.27
CA GLY A 362 49.07 -23.98 -23.53
C GLY A 362 49.25 -23.71 -25.02
N ALA A 363 49.11 -22.42 -25.39
CA ALA A 363 49.17 -21.95 -26.76
C ALA A 363 50.41 -22.46 -27.52
N GLY A 364 50.18 -23.05 -28.69
CA GLY A 364 51.24 -23.47 -29.61
C GLY A 364 52.02 -24.74 -29.23
N LYS A 365 51.68 -25.44 -28.14
CA LYS A 365 52.39 -26.64 -27.66
C LYS A 365 51.78 -27.98 -28.13
N GLY A 366 51.27 -28.02 -29.37
CA GLY A 366 50.72 -29.23 -30.01
C GLY A 366 49.19 -29.33 -30.03
N ALA A 367 48.48 -28.21 -29.86
CA ALA A 367 47.04 -28.14 -30.08
C ALA A 367 46.73 -28.16 -31.59
N GLU A 368 46.60 -29.35 -32.16
CA GLU A 368 46.04 -29.47 -33.52
C GLU A 368 44.51 -29.48 -33.49
N PRO A 369 43.85 -28.74 -34.39
CA PRO A 369 42.40 -28.77 -34.51
C PRO A 369 41.92 -30.14 -34.97
N MET A 370 40.74 -30.55 -34.53
CA MET A 370 40.10 -31.76 -35.02
C MET A 370 39.93 -31.67 -36.55
N ALA A 371 40.29 -32.74 -37.27
CA ALA A 371 40.05 -32.81 -38.70
C ALA A 371 38.55 -32.66 -39.03
N TRP A 372 38.25 -31.91 -40.09
CA TRP A 372 36.88 -31.57 -40.47
C TRP A 372 35.96 -32.79 -40.64
N ASP A 373 36.45 -33.84 -41.31
CA ASP A 373 35.69 -35.07 -41.52
C ASP A 373 35.39 -35.81 -40.22
N LYS A 374 36.30 -35.73 -39.23
CA LYS A 374 36.09 -36.29 -37.90
C LYS A 374 35.01 -35.51 -37.14
N ALA A 375 34.97 -34.19 -37.28
CA ALA A 375 33.93 -33.36 -36.67
C ALA A 375 32.54 -33.69 -37.24
N LYS A 376 32.41 -33.74 -38.58
CA LYS A 376 31.17 -34.18 -39.25
C LYS A 376 30.71 -35.55 -38.79
N THR A 377 31.63 -36.53 -38.83
CA THR A 377 31.32 -37.91 -38.42
C THR A 377 30.86 -37.99 -36.96
N THR A 378 31.40 -37.13 -36.09
CA THR A 378 30.99 -37.07 -34.67
C THR A 378 29.55 -36.56 -34.55
N ILE A 379 29.20 -35.50 -35.26
CA ILE A 379 27.84 -34.97 -35.31
C ILE A 379 26.87 -36.00 -35.90
N ASP A 380 27.21 -36.61 -37.02
CA ASP A 380 26.36 -37.61 -37.69
C ASP A 380 26.09 -38.83 -36.79
N ARG A 381 27.12 -39.31 -36.09
CA ARG A 381 26.99 -40.41 -35.12
C ARG A 381 26.10 -40.04 -33.94
N GLU A 382 26.22 -38.83 -33.42
CA GLU A 382 25.42 -38.40 -32.27
C GLU A 382 23.96 -38.20 -32.67
N ILE A 383 23.71 -37.59 -33.83
CA ILE A 383 22.36 -37.44 -34.37
C ILE A 383 21.72 -38.80 -34.66
N ALA A 384 22.48 -39.74 -35.23
CA ALA A 384 22.00 -41.11 -35.43
C ALA A 384 21.67 -41.80 -34.10
N THR A 385 22.44 -41.52 -33.04
CA THR A 385 22.17 -42.05 -31.69
C THR A 385 20.93 -41.44 -31.08
N LEU A 386 20.74 -40.12 -31.18
CA LEU A 386 19.52 -39.43 -30.75
C LEU A 386 18.27 -39.91 -31.51
N LYS A 387 18.40 -40.20 -32.80
CA LYS A 387 17.34 -40.82 -33.61
C LYS A 387 17.02 -42.24 -33.13
N ARG A 388 18.03 -43.07 -32.86
CA ARG A 388 17.84 -44.43 -32.31
C ARG A 388 17.20 -44.43 -30.93
N GLN A 389 17.51 -43.43 -30.10
CA GLN A 389 16.92 -43.24 -28.77
C GLN A 389 15.51 -42.63 -28.80
N GLY A 390 14.97 -42.29 -29.97
CA GLY A 390 13.65 -41.68 -30.12
C GLY A 390 13.57 -40.21 -29.68
N LYS A 391 14.72 -39.57 -29.37
CA LYS A 391 14.78 -38.15 -28.98
C LYS A 391 14.70 -37.19 -30.18
N LEU A 392 15.09 -37.67 -31.36
CA LEU A 392 14.88 -37.01 -32.64
C LEU A 392 14.08 -37.92 -33.56
N THR A 393 13.21 -37.33 -34.38
CA THR A 393 12.46 -38.11 -35.37
C THR A 393 13.37 -38.57 -36.50
N SER A 394 13.07 -39.71 -37.11
CA SER A 394 13.83 -40.21 -38.27
C SER A 394 13.80 -39.21 -39.44
N LYS A 395 12.71 -38.45 -39.57
CA LYS A 395 12.45 -37.43 -40.59
C LYS A 395 13.03 -36.04 -40.28
N THR A 396 13.65 -35.82 -39.12
CA THR A 396 14.22 -34.50 -38.76
C THR A 396 15.26 -34.05 -39.81
N ASN A 397 15.07 -32.85 -40.34
CA ASN A 397 15.97 -32.20 -41.30
C ASN A 397 17.16 -31.57 -40.56
N VAL A 398 18.33 -32.18 -40.66
CA VAL A 398 19.54 -31.73 -39.95
C VAL A 398 20.14 -30.45 -40.54
N LYS A 399 19.74 -30.07 -41.76
CA LYS A 399 20.19 -28.82 -42.39
C LYS A 399 19.50 -27.58 -41.79
N GLU A 400 18.28 -27.75 -41.30
CA GLU A 400 17.43 -26.68 -40.75
C GLU A 400 16.74 -27.17 -39.48
N LEU A 401 17.46 -27.07 -38.36
CA LEU A 401 16.97 -27.53 -37.07
C LEU A 401 16.06 -26.47 -36.43
N LEU A 402 15.00 -26.94 -35.78
CA LEU A 402 14.14 -26.05 -35.00
C LEU A 402 14.87 -25.60 -33.72
N PRO A 403 14.61 -24.38 -33.22
CA PRO A 403 15.23 -23.90 -31.98
C PRO A 403 15.03 -24.85 -30.79
N GLY A 404 13.88 -25.53 -30.71
CA GLY A 404 13.61 -26.53 -29.68
C GLY A 404 14.50 -27.77 -29.78
N GLU A 405 14.76 -28.27 -31.00
CA GLU A 405 15.64 -29.42 -31.23
C GLU A 405 17.09 -29.10 -30.85
N ILE A 406 17.54 -27.87 -31.15
CA ILE A 406 18.85 -27.38 -30.78
C ILE A 406 18.97 -27.24 -29.26
N ASN A 407 18.05 -26.50 -28.63
CA ASN A 407 18.19 -26.11 -27.21
C ASN A 407 18.02 -27.29 -26.25
N TYR A 408 17.10 -28.21 -26.54
CA TYR A 408 16.67 -29.23 -25.57
C TYR A 408 17.17 -30.64 -25.89
N VAL A 409 17.60 -30.92 -27.13
CA VAL A 409 17.99 -32.28 -27.54
C VAL A 409 19.45 -32.33 -27.97
N ILE A 410 19.81 -31.62 -29.04
CA ILE A 410 21.13 -31.70 -29.66
C ILE A 410 22.16 -30.97 -28.80
N GLY A 411 21.85 -29.76 -28.33
CA GLY A 411 22.75 -28.94 -27.53
C GLY A 411 23.28 -29.66 -26.30
N PRO A 412 22.40 -30.21 -25.42
CA PRO A 412 22.82 -30.96 -24.26
C PRO A 412 23.67 -32.20 -24.61
N ALA A 413 23.29 -32.94 -25.65
CA ALA A 413 24.02 -34.15 -26.07
C ALA A 413 25.45 -33.83 -26.52
N LEU A 414 25.62 -32.80 -27.35
CA LEU A 414 26.95 -32.38 -27.80
C LEU A 414 27.79 -31.77 -26.67
N SER A 415 27.17 -31.04 -25.74
CA SER A 415 27.89 -30.52 -24.56
C SER A 415 28.40 -31.63 -23.64
N VAL A 416 27.71 -32.77 -23.56
CA VAL A 416 28.21 -33.96 -22.83
C VAL A 416 29.45 -34.54 -23.52
N ILE A 417 29.47 -34.61 -24.85
CA ILE A 417 30.65 -35.06 -25.61
C ILE A 417 31.85 -34.12 -25.36
N ILE A 418 31.61 -32.82 -25.42
CA ILE A 418 32.63 -31.79 -25.13
C ILE A 418 33.14 -31.94 -23.70
N GLY A 419 32.25 -32.14 -22.73
CA GLY A 419 32.61 -32.36 -21.33
C GLY A 419 33.42 -33.62 -21.09
N LYS A 420 33.09 -34.73 -21.78
CA LYS A 420 33.87 -35.97 -21.74
C LYS A 420 35.28 -35.74 -22.27
N TYR A 421 35.41 -35.07 -23.42
CA TYR A 421 36.71 -34.72 -23.97
C TYR A 421 37.51 -33.78 -23.06
N PHE A 422 36.85 -32.82 -22.41
CA PHE A 422 37.48 -31.94 -21.43
C PHE A 422 38.09 -32.75 -20.28
N ASN A 423 37.34 -33.68 -19.69
CA ASN A 423 37.82 -34.50 -18.58
C ASN A 423 38.96 -35.44 -19.00
N GLU A 424 38.88 -36.04 -20.20
CA GLU A 424 39.98 -36.85 -20.75
C GLU A 424 41.25 -36.00 -20.97
N SER A 425 41.09 -34.79 -21.50
CA SER A 425 42.17 -33.84 -21.73
C SER A 425 42.76 -33.31 -20.42
N LEU A 426 41.93 -33.15 -19.39
CA LEU A 426 42.35 -32.74 -18.05
C LEU A 426 43.29 -33.75 -17.41
N VAL A 427 42.95 -35.05 -17.49
CA VAL A 427 43.81 -36.14 -16.99
C VAL A 427 45.14 -36.16 -17.73
N TYR A 428 45.12 -35.96 -19.05
CA TYR A 428 46.34 -35.88 -19.85
C TYR A 428 47.21 -34.66 -19.46
N ALA A 429 46.59 -33.49 -19.28
CA ALA A 429 47.28 -32.27 -18.84
C ALA A 429 47.91 -32.45 -17.44
N ALA A 430 47.22 -33.11 -16.51
CA ALA A 430 47.74 -33.41 -15.17
C ALA A 430 49.00 -34.29 -15.21
N ARG A 431 48.99 -35.34 -16.04
CA ARG A 431 50.15 -36.23 -16.24
C ARG A 431 51.36 -35.47 -16.80
N ARG A 432 51.13 -34.55 -17.74
CA ARG A 432 52.19 -33.75 -18.37
C ARG A 432 52.78 -32.69 -17.45
N ALA A 433 52.03 -32.25 -16.44
CA ALA A 433 52.46 -31.29 -15.44
C ALA A 433 53.08 -31.95 -14.19
N ASP A 434 53.46 -33.24 -14.27
CA ASP A 434 54.05 -34.05 -13.17
C ASP A 434 53.16 -34.16 -11.91
N ILE A 435 51.83 -34.26 -12.06
CA ILE A 435 50.87 -34.40 -10.93
C ILE A 435 50.05 -35.70 -11.06
N ALA A 436 50.66 -36.82 -11.47
CA ALA A 436 49.98 -38.11 -11.54
C ALA A 436 50.62 -39.16 -10.62
#